data_AF-A0A7J3MYB2-F1
#
_entry.id   AF-A0A7J3MYB2-F1
#
_cell.length_a   1.000
_cell.length_b   1.000
_cell.length_c   1.000
_cell.angle_alpha   90.00
_cell.angle_beta   90.00
_cell.angle_gamma   90.00
#
_symmetry.space_group_name_H-M   'P 1'
#
loop_
_entity.id
_entity.type
_entity.pdbx_description
1 polymer ?
#
loop_
_entity_poly.entity_id
_entity_poly.type
_entity_poly.pdbx_seq_one_letter_code
_entity_poly.pdbx_strand_id
1 'polypeptide(L)'
;MVDVKRIVCSFCKAEYTVPTTIVYATCPYCGTTFRLDKPDATVEHYMFSALLDKNSAYRYLKEFALMQIGIAEDFEVNASFE
;
A
#
# COMPACT_ATOMS: atom_id res chain seq x y z
N MET A 1 9.81 -1.04 18.70
CA MET A 1 10.15 0.16 17.93
C MET A 1 10.59 -0.31 16.56
N VAL A 2 10.07 0.27 15.48
CA VAL A 2 10.44 -0.13 14.11
C VAL A 2 11.62 0.74 13.69
N ASP A 3 12.78 0.14 13.45
CA ASP A 3 13.94 0.86 12.94
C ASP A 3 13.66 1.36 11.51
N VAL A 4 13.93 2.63 11.27
CA VAL A 4 13.70 3.31 9.99
C VAL A 4 15.01 3.82 9.40
N LYS A 5 15.12 3.79 8.08
CA LYS A 5 16.23 4.38 7.32
C LYS A 5 15.72 5.42 6.35
N ARG A 6 16.52 6.46 6.12
CA ARG A 6 16.27 7.46 5.08
C ARG A 6 16.80 6.97 3.74
N ILE A 7 16.01 7.15 2.68
CA ILE A 7 16.36 6.76 1.31
C ILE A 7 15.99 7.86 0.32
N VAL A 8 16.62 7.80 -0.86
CA VAL A 8 16.37 8.71 -1.98
C VAL A 8 15.77 7.91 -3.14
N CYS A 9 14.67 8.38 -3.71
CA CYS A 9 14.08 7.76 -4.90
C CYS A 9 15.05 7.82 -6.10
N SER A 10 15.31 6.70 -6.76
CA SER A 10 16.17 6.64 -7.94
C SER A 10 15.62 7.45 -9.12
N PHE A 11 14.30 7.59 -9.22
CA PHE A 11 13.60 8.29 -10.31
C PHE A 11 13.39 9.78 -10.03
N CYS A 12 12.53 10.15 -9.07
CA CYS A 12 12.17 11.55 -8.82
C CYS A 12 13.05 12.28 -7.79
N LYS A 13 14.06 11.60 -7.22
CA LYS A 13 14.99 12.13 -6.21
C LYS A 13 14.39 12.61 -4.89
N ALA A 14 13.12 12.29 -4.63
CA ALA A 14 12.50 12.60 -3.33
C ALA A 14 13.13 11.79 -2.19
N GLU A 15 13.33 12.43 -1.04
CA GLU A 15 13.78 11.77 0.20
C GLU A 15 12.60 11.38 1.08
N TYR A 16 12.62 10.16 1.61
CA TYR A 16 11.62 9.68 2.56
C TYR A 16 12.18 8.56 3.44
N THR A 17 11.42 8.15 4.46
CA THR A 17 11.82 7.09 5.40
C THR A 17 11.07 5.80 5.13
N VAL A 18 11.76 4.68 5.28
CA VAL A 18 11.20 3.34 5.18
C VAL A 18 11.69 2.47 6.34
N PRO A 19 10.92 1.46 6.77
CA PRO A 19 11.42 0.45 7.71
C PRO A 19 12.69 -0.24 7.20
N THR A 20 13.62 -0.57 8.09
CA THR A 20 14.86 -1.29 7.72
C THR A 20 14.63 -2.72 7.23
N THR A 21 13.47 -3.30 7.58
CA THR A 21 13.09 -4.69 7.26
C THR A 21 12.61 -4.91 5.83
N ILE A 22 12.28 -3.86 5.07
CA ILE A 22 11.74 -4.02 3.72
C ILE A 22 12.86 -4.06 2.66
N VAL A 23 12.65 -4.87 1.63
CA VAL A 23 13.58 -5.06 0.50
C VAL A 23 13.19 -4.17 -0.69
N TYR A 24 11.90 -3.96 -0.89
CA TYR A 24 11.34 -3.12 -1.95
C TYR A 24 10.67 -1.90 -1.32
N ALA A 25 10.77 -0.76 -2.00
CA ALA A 25 10.05 0.45 -1.64
C ALA A 25 9.36 1.04 -2.86
N THR A 26 8.13 1.49 -2.67
CA THR A 26 7.39 2.29 -3.66
C THR A 26 7.42 3.74 -3.22
N CYS A 27 7.93 4.61 -4.09
CA CYS A 27 8.01 6.04 -3.82
C CYS A 27 6.60 6.62 -3.69
N PRO A 28 6.25 7.27 -2.56
CA PRO A 28 4.91 7.83 -2.36
C PRO A 28 4.64 9.05 -3.25
N TYR A 29 5.67 9.64 -3.85
CA TYR A 29 5.57 10.84 -4.67
C TYR A 29 5.36 10.57 -6.17
N CYS A 30 5.99 9.52 -6.72
CA CYS A 30 5.93 9.23 -8.15
C CYS A 30 5.51 7.79 -8.48
N GLY A 31 5.30 6.92 -7.48
CA GLY A 31 4.90 5.53 -7.68
C GLY A 31 6.00 4.59 -8.18
N THR A 32 7.23 5.06 -8.38
CA THR A 32 8.34 4.18 -8.79
C THR A 32 8.64 3.16 -7.70
N THR A 33 8.63 1.88 -8.05
CA THR A 33 9.02 0.78 -7.15
C THR A 33 10.40 0.30 -7.51
N PHE A 34 11.29 0.20 -6.52
CA PHE A 34 12.67 -0.23 -6.70
C PHE A 34 13.17 -1.04 -5.50
N ARG A 35 14.25 -1.80 -5.71
CA ARG A 35 14.89 -2.59 -4.66
C ARG A 35 15.90 -1.73 -3.91
N LEU A 36 15.87 -1.78 -2.58
CA LEU A 36 16.65 -0.86 -1.74
C LEU A 36 18.14 -1.19 -1.70
N ASP A 37 18.51 -2.46 -1.87
CA ASP A 37 19.89 -2.94 -1.95
C ASP A 37 20.50 -2.75 -3.35
N LYS A 38 19.65 -2.70 -4.39
CA LYS A 38 20.03 -2.55 -5.79
C LYS A 38 19.06 -1.62 -6.51
N PRO A 39 19.14 -0.30 -6.26
CA PRO A 39 18.19 0.69 -6.81
C PRO A 39 18.23 0.81 -8.33
N ASP A 40 19.34 0.41 -8.96
CA ASP A 40 19.52 0.43 -10.42
C ASP A 40 19.15 -0.91 -11.09
N ALA A 41 18.79 -1.94 -10.32
CA ALA A 41 18.38 -3.21 -10.89
C ALA A 41 17.01 -3.06 -11.59
N THR A 42 16.92 -3.58 -12.81
CA THR A 42 15.63 -3.81 -13.46
C THR A 42 14.86 -4.85 -12.66
N VAL A 43 13.83 -4.40 -11.94
CA VAL A 43 12.89 -5.26 -11.23
C VAL A 43 11.68 -5.45 -12.12
N GLU A 44 11.38 -6.69 -12.50
CA GLU A 44 10.06 -7.02 -13.05
C GLU A 44 9.05 -7.00 -11.92
N HIS A 45 8.31 -5.90 -11.81
CA HIS A 45 7.22 -5.76 -10.86
C HIS A 45 5.89 -5.94 -11.59
N TYR A 46 5.24 -7.08 -11.35
CA TYR A 46 3.92 -7.37 -11.89
C TYR A 46 2.86 -6.70 -11.02
N MET A 47 2.48 -5.49 -11.40
CA MET A 47 1.34 -4.80 -10.78
C MET A 47 0.07 -5.27 -11.49
N PHE A 48 -0.69 -6.13 -10.83
CA PHE A 48 -1.99 -6.56 -11.33
C PHE A 48 -3.02 -5.48 -11.03
N SER A 49 -3.69 -4.98 -12.08
CA SER A 49 -4.85 -4.12 -11.92
C SER A 49 -5.94 -4.89 -11.18
N ALA A 50 -6.40 -4.38 -10.04
CA ALA A 50 -7.60 -4.88 -9.41
C ALA A 50 -8.78 -4.49 -10.32
N LEU A 51 -9.28 -5.45 -11.12
CA LEU A 51 -10.49 -5.29 -11.93
C LEU A 51 -11.73 -5.40 -11.02
N LEU A 52 -11.82 -4.50 -10.05
CA LEU A 52 -12.95 -4.39 -9.15
C LEU A 52 -13.83 -3.24 -9.62
N ASP A 53 -15.09 -3.54 -9.93
CA ASP A 53 -16.09 -2.47 -9.99
C ASP A 53 -16.29 -1.87 -8.59
N LYS A 54 -16.83 -0.66 -8.54
CA LYS A 54 -16.97 0.08 -7.27
C LYS A 54 -17.80 -0.68 -6.23
N ASN A 55 -18.84 -1.41 -6.64
CA ASN A 55 -19.68 -2.18 -5.73
C ASN A 55 -18.93 -3.39 -5.18
N SER A 56 -18.19 -4.10 -6.03
CA SER A 56 -17.33 -5.20 -5.60
C SER A 56 -16.24 -4.72 -4.65
N ALA A 57 -15.60 -3.59 -4.94
CA ALA A 57 -14.58 -3.00 -4.06
C ALA A 57 -15.15 -2.65 -2.69
N TYR A 58 -16.31 -1.99 -2.64
CA TYR A 58 -16.99 -1.69 -1.39
C TYR A 58 -17.36 -2.95 -0.61
N ARG A 59 -17.91 -3.96 -1.27
CA ARG A 59 -18.26 -5.24 -0.64
C ARG A 59 -17.05 -5.89 0.04
N TYR A 60 -15.93 -6.02 -0.67
CA TYR A 60 -14.71 -6.61 -0.09
C TYR A 60 -14.17 -5.80 1.08
N LEU A 61 -14.21 -4.47 0.99
CA LEU A 61 -13.78 -3.60 2.08
C LEU A 61 -14.70 -3.75 3.31
N LYS A 62 -16.02 -3.81 3.11
CA LYS A 62 -17.00 -4.01 4.17
C LYS A 62 -16.79 -5.36 4.86
N GLU A 63 -16.62 -6.43 4.09
CA GLU A 63 -16.31 -7.77 4.61
C GLU A 63 -15.00 -7.76 5.40
N PHE A 64 -13.96 -7.11 4.88
CA PHE A 64 -12.68 -6.98 5.57
C PHE A 64 -12.78 -6.23 6.89
N ALA A 65 -13.55 -5.14 6.92
CA ALA A 65 -13.78 -4.34 8.12
C ALA A 65 -14.52 -5.15 9.20
N LEU A 66 -15.58 -5.88 8.83
CA LEU A 66 -16.37 -6.70 9.76
C LEU A 66 -15.56 -7.81 10.44
N MET A 67 -14.44 -8.24 9.84
CA MET A 67 -13.52 -9.19 10.46
C MET A 67 -12.58 -8.56 11.51
N GLN A 68 -12.53 -7.23 11.63
CA GLN A 68 -11.63 -6.55 12.56
C GLN A 68 -12.21 -6.49 13.99
N ILE A 69 -11.34 -6.73 14.97
CA ILE A 69 -11.70 -6.55 16.39
C ILE A 69 -11.88 -5.06 16.68
N GLY A 70 -13.00 -4.69 17.30
CA GLY A 70 -13.30 -3.31 17.69
C GLY A 70 -14.00 -2.47 16.61
N ILE A 71 -14.57 -3.11 15.59
CA ILE A 71 -15.45 -2.42 14.65
C ILE A 71 -16.70 -1.87 15.38
N ALA A 72 -17.21 -0.74 14.89
CA ALA A 72 -18.45 -0.16 15.40
C ALA A 72 -19.61 -1.15 15.25
N GLU A 73 -20.44 -1.27 16.30
CA GLU A 73 -21.55 -2.24 16.35
C GLU A 73 -22.57 -2.05 15.22
N ASP A 74 -22.72 -0.81 14.74
CA ASP A 74 -23.68 -0.43 13.71
C ASP A 74 -23.10 -0.41 12.30
N PHE A 75 -21.83 -0.78 12.13
CA PHE A 75 -21.11 -0.67 10.86
C PHE A 75 -21.78 -1.46 9.73
N GLU A 76 -22.29 -2.66 10.03
CA GLU A 76 -22.95 -3.50 9.02
C GLU A 76 -24.19 -2.83 8.42
N VAL A 77 -24.95 -2.09 9.24
CA VAL A 77 -26.24 -1.52 8.86
C VAL A 77 -26.07 -0.12 8.26
N ASN A 78 -25.17 0.68 8.84
CA ASN A 78 -25.06 2.10 8.51
C ASN A 78 -23.95 2.42 7.50
N ALA A 79 -23.00 1.52 7.27
CA ALA A 79 -22.06 1.70 6.17
C ALA A 79 -22.80 1.52 4.85
N SER A 80 -22.66 2.50 3.96
CA SER A 80 -23.15 2.47 2.58
C SER A 80 -22.11 3.09 1.63
N PHE A 81 -22.27 2.81 0.34
CA PHE A 81 -21.46 3.37 -0.74
C PHE A 81 -22.35 3.63 -1.95
N GLU A 82 -22.35 4.87 -2.43
CA GLU A 82 -23.12 5.34 -3.60
C GLU A 82 -22.32 5.23 -4.91
#